data_AF-A0A183JWZ3-F1
#
_entry.id   AF-A0A183JWZ3-F1
#
_cell.length_a   1.000
_cell.length_b   1.000
_cell.length_c   1.000
_cell.angle_alpha   90.00
_cell.angle_beta   90.00
_cell.angle_gamma   90.00
#
_symmetry.space_group_name_H-M   'P 1'
#
loop_
_entity.id
_entity.type
_entity.pdbx_description
1 polymer ?
#
loop_
_entity_poly.entity_id
_entity_poly.type
_entity_poly.pdbx_seq_one_letter_code
_entity_poly.pdbx_strand_id
1 'polypeptide(L)'
;MRYNDQSPLENHHTAVAFDLLSHKEVDPFSHLSTTIRQRIRKGVIRCILATDMSRHNEILDEFNRQVLTDLNAAWEIDPNTKKPTWVMNKIQKDLVMVIILKISDISNEARPLNVAGPWINRLLAEFFHQSDYEKLVGLPVAPFMDRHKVTKSASQCGFIRFVILPLFESLAKLLPEVKPIIVQPALEQLAYYTDLQNNEEKKTNTDNQKSNNNEHQSDNNHNQDKKEHNK
;
A
#
# COMPACT_ATOMS: atom_id res chain seq x y z
N MET A 1 15.72 1.02 19.72
CA MET A 1 16.02 0.52 21.10
C MET A 1 15.18 -0.69 21.54
N ARG A 2 13.90 -0.60 21.93
CA ARG A 2 13.12 -1.76 22.48
C ARG A 2 13.08 -3.00 21.56
N TYR A 3 13.02 -2.78 20.24
CA TYR A 3 12.90 -3.84 19.24
C TYR A 3 14.12 -3.93 18.30
N ASN A 4 15.24 -3.31 18.68
CA ASN A 4 16.52 -3.38 17.92
C ASN A 4 16.35 -3.11 16.42
N ASP A 5 15.49 -2.14 16.08
CA ASP A 5 15.21 -1.67 14.73
C ASP A 5 14.64 -2.74 13.78
N GLN A 6 14.11 -3.83 14.34
CA GLN A 6 13.40 -4.89 13.62
C GLN A 6 11.88 -4.71 13.78
N SER A 7 11.20 -4.29 12.70
CA SER A 7 9.74 -4.06 12.63
C SER A 7 9.16 -3.48 13.94
N PRO A 8 9.59 -2.28 14.39
CA PRO A 8 9.28 -1.82 15.75
C PRO A 8 7.78 -1.64 16.00
N LEU A 9 7.03 -1.16 15.01
CA LEU A 9 5.60 -0.95 15.12
C LEU A 9 4.84 -2.28 15.12
N GLU A 10 5.17 -3.21 14.23
CA GLU A 10 4.49 -4.50 14.13
C GLU A 10 4.76 -5.39 15.37
N ASN A 11 5.97 -5.32 15.92
CA ASN A 11 6.27 -5.94 17.21
C ASN A 11 5.48 -5.30 18.35
N HIS A 12 5.30 -3.97 18.34
CA HIS A 12 4.47 -3.29 19.31
C HIS A 12 2.99 -3.69 19.20
N HIS A 13 2.43 -3.71 17.99
CA HIS A 13 1.05 -4.16 17.71
C HIS A 13 0.83 -5.58 18.25
N THR A 14 1.79 -6.47 17.99
CA THR A 14 1.77 -7.84 18.50
C THR A 14 1.78 -7.87 20.03
N ALA A 15 2.66 -7.11 20.67
CA ALA A 15 2.77 -7.06 22.12
C ALA A 15 1.46 -6.59 22.75
N VAL A 16 0.89 -5.49 22.26
CA VAL A 16 -0.39 -4.93 22.74
C VAL A 16 -1.54 -5.91 22.53
N ALA A 17 -1.64 -6.54 21.37
CA ALA A 17 -2.70 -7.50 21.08
C ALA A 17 -2.69 -8.67 22.09
N PHE A 18 -1.51 -9.19 22.44
CA PHE A 18 -1.42 -10.31 23.39
C PHE A 18 -1.43 -9.90 24.86
N ASP A 19 -1.08 -8.66 25.17
CA ASP A 19 -1.33 -8.07 26.48
C ASP A 19 -2.84 -8.00 26.74
N LEU A 20 -3.62 -7.47 25.78
CA LEU A 20 -5.08 -7.47 25.84
C LEU A 20 -5.67 -8.89 25.96
N LEU A 21 -5.18 -9.85 25.19
CA LEU A 21 -5.65 -11.24 25.28
C LEU A 21 -5.22 -11.97 26.58
N SER A 22 -4.35 -11.38 27.41
CA SER A 22 -4.01 -11.93 28.72
C SER A 22 -5.11 -11.68 29.76
N HIS A 23 -5.96 -10.69 29.51
CA HIS A 23 -7.13 -10.35 30.30
C HIS A 23 -8.29 -11.30 30.00
N LYS A 24 -8.65 -12.15 30.96
CA LYS A 24 -9.68 -13.20 30.76
C LYS A 24 -11.04 -12.65 30.36
N GLU A 25 -11.37 -11.45 30.83
CA GLU A 25 -12.62 -10.72 30.56
C GLU A 25 -12.81 -10.35 29.09
N VAL A 26 -11.72 -10.24 28.31
CA VAL A 26 -11.76 -9.87 26.88
C VAL A 26 -11.10 -10.93 25.99
N ASP A 27 -10.74 -12.10 26.52
CA ASP A 27 -10.09 -13.18 25.78
C ASP A 27 -11.12 -14.08 25.05
N PRO A 28 -11.32 -13.93 23.72
CA PRO A 28 -12.23 -14.76 22.95
C PRO A 28 -11.75 -16.22 22.83
N PHE A 29 -10.49 -16.50 23.18
CA PHE A 29 -9.85 -17.81 23.08
C PHE A 29 -9.76 -18.54 24.43
N SER A 30 -10.42 -18.01 25.47
CA SER A 30 -10.45 -18.57 26.83
C SER A 30 -10.92 -20.04 26.88
N HIS A 31 -11.83 -20.43 25.99
CA HIS A 31 -12.37 -21.79 25.89
C HIS A 31 -11.49 -22.76 25.09
N LEU A 32 -10.42 -22.28 24.45
CA LEU A 32 -9.57 -23.11 23.59
C LEU A 32 -8.43 -23.76 24.38
N SER A 33 -8.05 -24.98 23.95
CA SER A 33 -6.91 -25.69 24.53
C SER A 33 -5.59 -24.95 24.33
N THR A 34 -4.63 -25.16 25.24
CA THR A 34 -3.29 -24.54 25.18
C THR A 34 -2.62 -24.75 23.84
N THR A 35 -2.72 -25.94 23.25
CA THR A 35 -2.14 -26.27 21.95
C THR A 35 -2.74 -25.43 20.82
N ILE A 36 -4.05 -25.23 20.80
CA ILE A 36 -4.72 -24.40 19.80
C ILE A 36 -4.34 -22.94 19.99
N ARG A 37 -4.31 -22.45 21.24
CA ARG A 37 -3.89 -21.07 21.56
C ARG A 37 -2.46 -20.79 21.11
N GLN A 38 -1.53 -21.72 21.33
CA GLN A 38 -0.16 -21.59 20.84
C GLN A 38 -0.09 -21.52 19.30
N ARG A 39 -0.92 -22.30 18.61
CA ARG A 39 -1.02 -22.25 17.14
C ARG A 39 -1.57 -20.92 16.65
N ILE A 40 -2.65 -20.42 17.26
CA ILE A 40 -3.23 -19.11 16.95
C ILE A 40 -2.19 -18.01 17.19
N ARG A 41 -1.53 -18.02 18.36
CA ARG A 41 -0.49 -17.05 18.68
C ARG A 41 0.60 -17.02 17.62
N LYS A 42 1.15 -18.17 17.23
CA LYS A 42 2.17 -18.25 16.17
C LYS A 42 1.68 -17.71 14.82
N GLY A 43 0.42 -17.97 14.46
CA GLY A 43 -0.19 -17.48 13.22
C GLY A 43 -0.38 -15.96 13.25
N VAL A 44 -0.99 -15.42 14.29
CA VAL A 44 -1.25 -13.98 14.45
C VAL A 44 0.05 -13.18 14.47
N ILE A 45 1.07 -13.62 15.23
CA ILE A 45 2.38 -12.96 15.26
C ILE A 45 2.97 -12.90 13.85
N ARG A 46 2.96 -14.02 13.12
CA ARG A 46 3.48 -14.07 11.75
C ARG A 46 2.76 -13.11 10.84
N CYS A 47 1.44 -13.08 10.91
CA CYS A 47 0.61 -12.24 10.07
C CYS A 47 0.83 -10.75 10.37
N ILE A 48 0.85 -10.34 11.66
CA ILE A 48 1.12 -8.95 12.04
C ILE A 48 2.53 -8.52 11.62
N LEU A 49 3.57 -9.32 11.89
CA LEU A 49 4.93 -8.97 11.48
C LEU A 49 5.11 -8.91 9.96
N ALA A 50 4.23 -9.54 9.19
CA ALA A 50 4.25 -9.50 7.74
C ALA A 50 3.58 -8.24 7.15
N THR A 51 2.87 -7.43 7.95
CA THR A 51 2.32 -6.15 7.47
C THR A 51 3.39 -5.09 7.29
N ASP A 52 4.58 -5.28 7.88
CA ASP A 52 5.75 -4.43 7.62
C ASP A 52 6.04 -4.37 6.10
N MET A 53 5.94 -3.16 5.55
CA MET A 53 6.10 -2.91 4.12
C MET A 53 7.55 -3.02 3.65
N SER A 54 8.54 -2.93 4.54
CA SER A 54 9.95 -3.20 4.19
C SER A 54 10.17 -4.64 3.73
N ARG A 55 9.31 -5.57 4.17
CA ARG A 55 9.35 -7.00 3.84
C ARG A 55 8.43 -7.39 2.68
N HIS A 56 7.77 -6.41 2.05
CA HIS A 56 6.75 -6.68 1.03
C HIS A 56 7.28 -7.55 -0.12
N ASN A 57 8.41 -7.17 -0.71
CA ASN A 57 9.00 -7.89 -1.84
C ASN A 57 9.53 -9.28 -1.43
N GLU A 58 10.24 -9.37 -0.29
CA GLU A 58 10.72 -10.64 0.27
C GLU A 58 9.58 -11.67 0.38
N ILE A 59 8.44 -11.25 0.94
CA ILE A 59 7.28 -12.12 1.15
C ILE A 59 6.59 -12.48 -0.16
N LEU A 60 6.45 -11.51 -1.08
CA LEU A 60 5.82 -11.74 -2.37
C LEU A 60 6.65 -12.71 -3.24
N ASP A 61 7.97 -12.54 -3.26
CA ASP A 61 8.90 -13.41 -3.98
C ASP A 61 8.87 -14.83 -3.40
N GLU A 62 8.86 -14.95 -2.07
CA GLU A 62 8.74 -16.25 -1.40
C GLU A 62 7.42 -16.94 -1.73
N PHE A 63 6.31 -16.21 -1.75
CA PHE A 63 5.00 -16.74 -2.16
C PHE A 63 5.02 -17.21 -3.61
N ASN A 64 5.53 -16.39 -4.53
CA ASN A 64 5.64 -16.74 -5.94
C ASN A 64 6.47 -18.01 -6.14
N ARG A 65 7.60 -18.13 -5.43
CA ARG A 65 8.52 -19.26 -5.53
C ARG A 65 7.99 -20.54 -4.88
N GLN A 66 7.34 -20.45 -3.73
CA GLN A 66 6.90 -21.62 -2.98
C GLN A 66 5.52 -22.13 -3.42
N VAL A 67 4.66 -21.23 -3.92
CA VAL A 67 3.25 -21.53 -4.20
C VAL A 67 2.95 -21.51 -5.69
N LEU A 68 3.49 -20.54 -6.44
CA LEU A 68 3.13 -20.33 -7.84
C LEU A 68 4.08 -21.00 -8.85
N THR A 69 5.24 -21.50 -8.42
CA THR A 69 6.19 -22.17 -9.32
C THR A 69 5.60 -23.43 -9.97
N ASP A 70 4.80 -24.20 -9.24
CA ASP A 70 4.03 -25.32 -9.78
C ASP A 70 2.57 -25.23 -9.32
N LEU A 71 1.80 -24.43 -10.05
CA LEU A 71 0.40 -24.19 -9.75
C LEU A 71 -0.46 -25.46 -9.91
N ASN A 72 -0.07 -26.37 -10.80
CA ASN A 72 -0.78 -27.64 -10.97
C ASN A 72 -0.60 -28.51 -9.73
N ALA A 73 0.65 -28.69 -9.28
CA ALA A 73 0.94 -29.44 -8.06
C ALA A 73 0.23 -28.84 -6.85
N ALA A 74 0.23 -27.50 -6.71
CA ALA A 74 -0.47 -26.80 -5.63
C ALA A 74 -1.96 -27.18 -5.54
N TRP A 75 -2.62 -27.34 -6.70
CA TRP A 75 -4.04 -27.66 -6.80
C TRP A 75 -4.36 -29.15 -6.91
N GLU A 76 -3.35 -30.03 -6.91
CA GLU A 76 -3.59 -31.46 -6.77
C GLU A 76 -4.39 -31.75 -5.49
N ILE A 77 -5.35 -32.67 -5.58
CA ILE A 77 -6.21 -33.00 -4.45
C ILE A 77 -5.59 -34.16 -3.68
N ASP A 78 -5.25 -33.91 -2.42
CA ASP A 78 -4.77 -34.96 -1.53
C ASP A 78 -5.88 -36.02 -1.31
N PRO A 79 -5.59 -37.31 -1.54
CA PRO A 79 -6.61 -38.36 -1.55
C PRO A 79 -7.22 -38.62 -0.17
N ASN A 80 -6.50 -38.31 0.92
CA ASN A 80 -6.94 -38.56 2.29
C ASN A 80 -7.82 -37.43 2.83
N THR A 81 -7.44 -36.19 2.57
CA THR A 81 -8.08 -35.00 3.12
C THR A 81 -9.06 -34.31 2.17
N LYS A 82 -9.02 -34.68 0.88
CA LYS A 82 -9.82 -34.07 -0.20
C LYS A 82 -9.60 -32.56 -0.33
N LYS A 83 -8.40 -32.10 -0.01
CA LYS A 83 -8.01 -30.68 -0.07
C LYS A 83 -6.85 -30.48 -1.04
N PRO A 84 -6.70 -29.26 -1.61
CA PRO A 84 -5.53 -28.92 -2.40
C PRO A 84 -4.23 -29.13 -1.59
N THR A 85 -3.16 -29.60 -2.23
CA THR A 85 -1.87 -29.84 -1.56
C THR A 85 -1.34 -28.58 -0.88
N TRP A 86 -1.56 -27.39 -1.46
CA TRP A 86 -1.09 -26.13 -0.87
C TRP A 86 -1.72 -25.82 0.49
N VAL A 87 -2.94 -26.30 0.73
CA VAL A 87 -3.63 -26.17 2.02
C VAL A 87 -3.03 -27.11 3.07
N MET A 88 -2.48 -28.24 2.62
CA MET A 88 -1.88 -29.27 3.47
C MET A 88 -0.41 -28.98 3.78
N ASN A 89 0.28 -28.31 2.86
CA ASN A 89 1.64 -27.83 3.06
C ASN A 89 1.65 -26.62 4.01
N LYS A 90 2.25 -26.78 5.19
CA LYS A 90 2.29 -25.74 6.22
C LYS A 90 2.95 -24.44 5.71
N ILE A 91 4.02 -24.52 4.93
CA ILE A 91 4.75 -23.34 4.45
C ILE A 91 3.87 -22.58 3.45
N GLN A 92 3.33 -23.28 2.46
CA GLN A 92 2.48 -22.68 1.43
C GLN A 92 1.21 -22.07 2.05
N LYS A 93 0.54 -22.79 2.96
CA LYS A 93 -0.61 -22.27 3.71
C LYS A 93 -0.27 -21.02 4.51
N ASP A 94 0.85 -21.02 5.24
CA ASP A 94 1.28 -19.88 6.03
C ASP A 94 1.56 -18.65 5.13
N LEU A 95 2.16 -18.84 3.96
CA LEU A 95 2.40 -17.77 2.98
C LEU A 95 1.09 -17.24 2.40
N VAL A 96 0.14 -18.10 2.03
CA VAL A 96 -1.18 -17.68 1.53
C VAL A 96 -1.92 -16.84 2.59
N MET A 97 -1.90 -17.25 3.86
CA MET A 97 -2.51 -16.46 4.94
C MET A 97 -1.87 -15.07 5.09
N VAL A 98 -0.54 -15.00 4.99
CA VAL A 98 0.20 -13.74 5.01
C VAL A 98 -0.17 -12.84 3.82
N ILE A 99 -0.20 -13.40 2.60
CA ILE A 99 -0.58 -12.65 1.39
C ILE A 99 -1.99 -12.10 1.50
N ILE A 100 -2.95 -12.91 1.96
CA ILE A 100 -4.33 -12.46 2.18
C ILE A 100 -4.40 -11.31 3.19
N LEU A 101 -3.65 -11.39 4.30
CA LEU A 101 -3.63 -10.29 5.27
C LEU A 101 -3.00 -9.03 4.67
N LYS A 102 -1.85 -9.14 3.97
CA LYS A 102 -1.23 -7.98 3.32
C LYS A 102 -2.18 -7.34 2.32
N ILE A 103 -2.87 -8.13 1.50
CA ILE A 103 -3.90 -7.63 0.58
C ILE A 103 -4.98 -6.88 1.33
N SER A 104 -5.43 -7.41 2.47
CA SER A 104 -6.47 -6.79 3.30
C SER A 104 -6.01 -5.47 3.90
N ASP A 105 -4.74 -5.36 4.30
CA ASP A 105 -4.13 -4.18 4.90
C ASP A 105 -4.03 -3.01 3.92
N ILE A 106 -3.68 -3.30 2.66
CA ILE A 106 -3.55 -2.27 1.60
C ILE A 106 -4.70 -2.31 0.58
N SER A 107 -5.89 -2.78 1.00
CA SER A 107 -7.00 -3.09 0.09
C SER A 107 -7.82 -1.88 -0.39
N ASN A 108 -7.47 -0.66 0.00
CA ASN A 108 -8.31 0.53 -0.24
C ASN A 108 -8.64 0.71 -1.72
N GLU A 109 -7.65 0.53 -2.59
CA GLU A 109 -7.77 0.71 -4.05
C GLU A 109 -8.53 -0.44 -4.75
N ALA A 110 -8.93 -1.49 -4.01
CA ALA A 110 -9.88 -2.49 -4.50
C ALA A 110 -11.35 -2.10 -4.25
N ARG A 111 -11.61 -1.01 -3.53
CA ARG A 111 -12.97 -0.56 -3.19
C ARG A 111 -13.46 0.48 -4.20
N PRO A 112 -14.78 0.65 -4.35
CA PRO A 112 -15.33 1.74 -5.16
C PRO A 112 -14.76 3.10 -4.77
N LEU A 113 -14.57 3.99 -5.75
CA LEU A 113 -13.88 5.27 -5.59
C LEU A 113 -14.47 6.15 -4.46
N ASN A 114 -15.79 6.13 -4.26
CA ASN A 114 -16.44 6.89 -3.19
C ASN A 114 -16.06 6.37 -1.78
N VAL A 115 -15.59 5.13 -1.67
CA VAL A 115 -15.08 4.51 -0.44
C VAL A 115 -13.56 4.66 -0.34
N ALA A 116 -12.82 4.45 -1.43
CA ALA A 116 -11.36 4.56 -1.46
C ALA A 116 -10.85 6.01 -1.35
N GLY A 117 -11.54 6.95 -2.00
CA GLY A 117 -11.14 8.36 -2.11
C GLY A 117 -10.92 9.11 -0.79
N PRO A 118 -11.72 8.88 0.27
CA PRO A 118 -11.46 9.44 1.59
C PRO A 118 -10.19 8.87 2.27
N TRP A 119 -9.85 7.60 2.03
CA TRP A 119 -8.70 6.96 2.68
C TRP A 119 -7.37 7.53 2.24
N ILE A 120 -7.22 7.83 0.96
CA ILE A 120 -6.01 8.49 0.44
C ILE A 120 -5.81 9.88 1.03
N ASN A 121 -6.89 10.64 1.29
CA ASN A 121 -6.76 11.93 1.96
C ASN A 121 -6.26 11.75 3.41
N ARG A 122 -6.70 10.71 4.11
CA ARG A 122 -6.23 10.37 5.46
C ARG A 122 -4.76 9.92 5.45
N LEU A 123 -4.39 9.07 4.49
CA LEU A 123 -3.02 8.59 4.30
C LEU A 123 -2.05 9.77 4.08
N LEU A 124 -2.38 10.66 3.14
CA LEU A 124 -1.53 11.83 2.86
C LEU A 124 -1.47 12.78 4.06
N ALA A 125 -2.57 12.97 4.79
CA ALA A 125 -2.56 13.79 6.00
C ALA A 125 -1.58 13.23 7.06
N GLU A 126 -1.58 11.92 7.27
CA GLU A 126 -0.66 11.24 8.19
C GLU A 126 0.81 11.36 7.72
N PHE A 127 1.09 11.08 6.44
CA PHE A 127 2.42 11.23 5.86
C PHE A 127 2.93 12.66 5.96
N PHE A 128 2.09 13.65 5.68
CA PHE A 128 2.47 15.05 5.74
C PHE A 128 2.77 15.47 7.18
N HIS A 129 1.96 15.06 8.16
CA HIS A 129 2.25 15.32 9.57
C HIS A 129 3.60 14.74 10.01
N GLN A 130 3.92 13.51 9.60
CA GLN A 130 5.22 12.92 9.89
C GLN A 130 6.35 13.71 9.22
N SER A 131 6.23 14.00 7.92
CA SER A 131 7.26 14.71 7.17
C SER A 131 7.52 16.14 7.69
N ASP A 132 6.47 16.83 8.13
CA ASP A 132 6.56 18.17 8.71
C ASP A 132 7.26 18.12 10.07
N TYR A 133 6.97 17.10 10.88
CA TYR A 133 7.66 16.88 12.15
C TYR A 133 9.14 16.51 11.93
N GLU A 134 9.45 15.63 10.97
CA GLU A 134 10.83 15.26 10.60
C GLU A 134 11.64 16.51 10.21
N LYS A 135 11.09 17.40 9.38
CA LYS A 135 11.72 18.69 9.04
C LYS A 135 11.98 19.55 10.27
N LEU A 136 11.00 19.65 11.16
CA LEU A 136 11.09 20.48 12.36
C LEU A 136 12.23 20.02 13.30
N VAL A 137 12.42 18.71 13.43
CA VAL A 137 13.44 18.13 14.33
C VAL A 137 14.75 17.78 13.62
N GLY A 138 14.89 18.12 12.34
CA GLY A 138 16.11 17.92 11.56
C GLY A 138 16.39 16.47 11.13
N LEU A 139 15.35 15.64 11.02
CA LEU A 139 15.47 14.26 10.52
C LEU A 139 15.33 14.18 8.99
N PRO A 140 15.86 13.12 8.35
CA PRO A 140 15.66 12.88 6.93
C PRO A 140 14.17 12.68 6.59
N VAL A 141 13.72 13.28 5.49
CA VAL A 141 12.33 13.20 5.02
C VAL A 141 12.27 12.34 3.76
N ALA A 142 11.38 11.34 3.76
CA ALA A 142 11.14 10.52 2.59
C ALA A 142 10.45 11.34 1.47
N PRO A 143 10.96 11.35 0.22
CA PRO A 143 10.39 12.17 -0.85
C PRO A 143 8.91 11.91 -1.14
N PHE A 144 8.46 10.66 -0.99
CA PHE A 144 7.07 10.26 -1.23
C PHE A 144 6.10 10.64 -0.10
N MET A 145 6.61 11.20 1.01
CA MET A 145 5.83 11.75 2.11
C MET A 145 5.83 13.28 2.14
N ASP A 146 6.63 13.94 1.29
CA ASP A 146 6.76 15.40 1.34
C ASP A 146 5.59 16.10 0.62
N ARG A 147 4.83 16.90 1.38
CA ARG A 147 3.64 17.63 0.88
C ARG A 147 3.90 18.56 -0.30
N HIS A 148 5.15 18.97 -0.52
CA HIS A 148 5.53 19.83 -1.64
C HIS A 148 5.95 19.06 -2.90
N LYS A 149 6.14 17.74 -2.79
CA LYS A 149 6.63 16.88 -3.88
C LYS A 149 5.62 15.83 -4.33
N VAL A 150 4.55 15.64 -3.55
CA VAL A 150 3.58 14.57 -3.75
C VAL A 150 2.25 15.13 -4.22
N THR A 151 1.81 14.68 -5.41
CA THR A 151 0.42 14.78 -5.81
C THR A 151 -0.32 13.49 -5.47
N LYS A 152 -1.61 13.61 -5.19
CA LYS A 152 -2.49 12.46 -4.94
C LYS A 152 -2.46 11.48 -6.11
N SER A 153 -2.56 11.99 -7.34
CA SER A 153 -2.58 11.20 -8.56
C SER A 153 -1.28 10.39 -8.75
N ALA A 154 -0.12 11.04 -8.69
CA ALA A 154 1.18 10.38 -8.89
C ALA A 154 1.48 9.34 -7.80
N SER A 155 1.16 9.65 -6.53
CA SER A 155 1.31 8.72 -5.41
C SER A 155 0.52 7.44 -5.63
N GLN A 156 -0.78 7.56 -5.99
CA GLN A 156 -1.64 6.41 -6.23
C GLN A 156 -1.25 5.64 -7.49
N CYS A 157 -0.89 6.31 -8.58
CA CYS A 157 -0.39 5.65 -9.80
C CYS A 157 0.81 4.75 -9.50
N GLY A 158 1.80 5.25 -8.75
CA GLY A 158 2.98 4.50 -8.37
C GLY A 158 2.64 3.32 -7.45
N PHE A 159 1.90 3.58 -6.37
CA PHE A 159 1.57 2.55 -5.39
C PHE A 159 0.71 1.43 -5.99
N ILE A 160 -0.32 1.77 -6.78
CA ILE A 160 -1.18 0.76 -7.40
C ILE A 160 -0.37 -0.11 -8.37
N ARG A 161 0.42 0.52 -9.23
CA ARG A 161 1.18 -0.17 -10.28
C ARG A 161 2.28 -1.08 -9.73
N PHE A 162 3.01 -0.61 -8.74
CA PHE A 162 4.25 -1.28 -8.30
C PHE A 162 4.10 -2.07 -6.99
N VAL A 163 3.02 -1.87 -6.23
CA VAL A 163 2.80 -2.57 -4.96
C VAL A 163 1.49 -3.37 -4.98
N ILE A 164 0.37 -2.72 -5.31
CA ILE A 164 -0.95 -3.36 -5.23
C ILE A 164 -1.12 -4.44 -6.29
N LEU A 165 -0.95 -4.09 -7.58
CA LEU A 165 -1.21 -5.01 -8.68
C LEU A 165 -0.32 -6.26 -8.62
N PRO A 166 1.01 -6.18 -8.40
CA PRO A 166 1.84 -7.38 -8.28
C PRO A 166 1.37 -8.33 -7.18
N LEU A 167 0.99 -7.80 -6.02
CA LEU A 167 0.47 -8.59 -4.89
C LEU A 167 -0.87 -9.24 -5.24
N PHE A 168 -1.81 -8.47 -5.80
CA PHE A 168 -3.17 -8.92 -6.09
C PHE A 168 -3.19 -9.95 -7.22
N GLU A 169 -2.41 -9.72 -8.28
CA GLU A 169 -2.27 -10.64 -9.40
C GLU A 169 -1.63 -11.95 -8.97
N SER A 170 -0.64 -11.92 -8.08
CA SER A 170 -0.06 -13.15 -7.52
C SER A 170 -1.08 -14.00 -6.77
N LEU A 171 -1.94 -13.40 -5.92
CA LEU A 171 -3.02 -14.16 -5.30
C LEU A 171 -4.03 -14.66 -6.35
N ALA A 172 -4.38 -13.84 -7.33
CA ALA A 172 -5.31 -14.19 -8.40
C ALA A 172 -4.81 -15.32 -9.31
N LYS A 173 -3.49 -15.55 -9.41
CA LYS A 173 -2.94 -16.75 -10.07
C LYS A 173 -3.29 -18.02 -9.30
N LEU A 174 -3.23 -17.98 -7.96
CA LEU A 174 -3.62 -19.11 -7.12
C LEU A 174 -5.14 -19.28 -7.06
N LEU A 175 -5.88 -18.18 -6.86
CA LEU A 175 -7.34 -18.14 -6.68
C LEU A 175 -7.98 -17.22 -7.73
N PRO A 176 -8.23 -17.68 -8.97
CA PRO A 176 -8.73 -16.85 -10.06
C PRO A 176 -10.02 -16.08 -9.75
N GLU A 177 -10.84 -16.60 -8.84
CA GLU A 177 -12.10 -16.01 -8.40
C GLU A 177 -11.93 -14.66 -7.71
N VAL A 178 -10.74 -14.36 -7.14
CA VAL A 178 -10.49 -13.05 -6.53
C VAL A 178 -10.20 -11.96 -7.55
N LYS A 179 -9.85 -12.31 -8.79
CA LYS A 179 -9.50 -11.35 -9.85
C LYS A 179 -10.56 -10.26 -10.06
N PRO A 180 -11.86 -10.58 -10.26
CA PRO A 180 -12.89 -9.55 -10.40
C PRO A 180 -13.14 -8.75 -9.11
N ILE A 181 -12.70 -9.24 -7.94
CA ILE A 181 -12.96 -8.63 -6.63
C ILE A 181 -11.87 -7.62 -6.25
N ILE A 182 -10.61 -7.91 -6.58
CA ILE A 182 -9.47 -7.08 -6.14
C ILE A 182 -8.62 -6.54 -7.29
N VAL A 183 -8.35 -7.35 -8.33
CA VAL A 183 -7.46 -6.94 -9.43
C VAL A 183 -8.17 -5.97 -10.36
N GLN A 184 -9.38 -6.32 -10.81
CA GLN A 184 -10.14 -5.50 -11.76
C GLN A 184 -10.46 -4.10 -11.18
N PRO A 185 -10.94 -3.96 -9.93
CA PRO A 185 -11.14 -2.63 -9.35
C PRO A 185 -9.83 -1.84 -9.21
N ALA A 186 -8.71 -2.49 -8.84
CA ALA A 186 -7.42 -1.81 -8.76
C ALA A 186 -6.94 -1.29 -10.12
N LEU A 187 -7.20 -2.02 -11.22
CA LEU A 187 -6.90 -1.56 -12.58
C LEU A 187 -7.76 -0.34 -12.97
N GLU A 188 -9.05 -0.36 -12.64
CA GLU A 188 -9.96 0.77 -12.87
C GLU A 188 -9.52 2.01 -12.07
N GLN A 189 -9.10 1.79 -10.83
CA GLN A 189 -8.61 2.83 -9.95
C GLN A 189 -7.27 3.42 -10.44
N LEU A 190 -6.38 2.59 -10.98
CA LEU A 190 -5.15 3.03 -11.66
C LEU A 190 -5.47 3.88 -12.89
N ALA A 191 -6.44 3.47 -13.71
CA ALA A 191 -6.87 4.24 -14.88
C ALA A 191 -7.41 5.62 -14.47
N TYR A 192 -8.27 5.67 -13.45
CA TYR A 192 -8.79 6.91 -12.89
C TYR A 192 -7.68 7.88 -12.45
N TYR A 193 -6.70 7.41 -11.67
CA TYR A 193 -5.61 8.27 -11.22
C TYR A 193 -4.65 8.66 -12.33
N THR A 194 -4.47 7.81 -13.34
CA THR A 194 -3.67 8.14 -14.53
C THR A 194 -4.33 9.29 -15.31
N ASP A 195 -5.64 9.24 -15.50
CA ASP A 195 -6.38 10.33 -16.15
C ASP A 195 -6.36 11.61 -15.32
N LEU A 196 -6.48 11.51 -14.00
CA LEU A 196 -6.37 12.65 -13.10
C LEU A 196 -4.98 13.30 -13.20
N GLN A 197 -3.92 12.50 -13.19
CA GLN A 197 -2.54 12.98 -13.33
C GLN A 197 -2.33 13.72 -14.67
N ASN A 198 -2.75 13.11 -15.77
CA ASN A 198 -2.64 13.70 -17.11
C ASN A 198 -3.38 15.06 -17.20
N ASN A 199 -4.52 15.19 -16.52
CA ASN A 199 -5.29 16.43 -16.49
C ASN A 199 -4.63 17.52 -15.63
N GLU A 200 -4.00 17.14 -14.51
CA GLU A 200 -3.21 18.05 -13.66
C GLU A 200 -1.98 18.60 -14.42
N GLU A 201 -1.28 17.75 -15.17
CA GLU A 201 -0.14 18.13 -15.99
C GLU A 201 -0.54 19.08 -17.14
N LYS A 202 -1.66 18.80 -17.82
CA LYS A 202 -2.20 19.68 -18.89
C LYS A 202 -2.57 21.07 -18.38
N LYS A 203 -3.21 21.16 -17.20
CA LYS A 203 -3.55 22.46 -16.58
C LYS A 203 -2.30 23.25 -16.25
N THR A 204 -1.33 22.61 -15.58
CA THR A 204 -0.05 23.24 -15.22
C THR A 204 0.70 23.79 -16.45
N ASN A 205 0.74 23.02 -17.55
CA ASN A 205 1.37 23.47 -18.79
C ASN A 205 0.63 24.65 -19.45
N THR A 206 -0.71 24.65 -19.39
CA THR A 206 -1.53 25.74 -19.94
C THR A 206 -1.35 27.02 -19.13
N ASP A 207 -1.28 26.92 -17.81
CA ASP A 207 -1.09 28.06 -16.92
C ASP A 207 0.32 28.65 -17.07
N ASN A 208 1.36 27.80 -17.19
CA ASN A 208 2.71 28.26 -17.48
C ASN A 208 2.82 28.98 -18.84
N GLN A 209 2.12 28.51 -19.88
CA GLN A 209 2.08 29.19 -21.18
C GLN A 209 1.38 30.55 -21.11
N LYS A 210 0.31 30.68 -20.32
CA LYS A 210 -0.37 31.98 -20.09
C LYS A 210 0.50 32.96 -19.31
N SER A 211 1.20 32.50 -18.28
CA SER A 211 2.12 33.33 -17.50
C SER A 211 3.29 33.84 -18.35
N ASN A 212 3.93 32.99 -19.16
CA ASN A 212 5.01 33.41 -20.06
C ASN A 212 4.53 34.41 -21.13
N ASN A 213 3.31 34.24 -21.66
CA ASN A 213 2.74 35.20 -22.62
C ASN A 213 2.43 36.55 -21.97
N ASN A 214 2.02 36.58 -20.70
CA ASN A 214 1.78 37.81 -19.97
C ASN A 214 3.09 38.54 -19.60
N GLU A 215 4.15 37.81 -19.21
CA GLU A 215 5.48 38.39 -18.96
C GLU A 215 6.07 39.04 -20.22
N HIS A 216 5.94 38.38 -21.38
CA HIS A 216 6.36 38.96 -22.66
C HIS A 216 5.54 40.18 -23.11
N GLN A 217 4.27 40.30 -22.69
CA GLN A 217 3.48 41.51 -22.94
C GLN A 217 3.88 42.66 -22.00
N SER A 218 4.21 42.38 -20.73
CA SER A 218 4.70 43.41 -19.80
C SER A 218 6.07 43.96 -20.18
N ASP A 219 6.99 43.11 -20.66
CA ASP A 219 8.32 43.56 -21.11
C ASP A 219 8.25 44.40 -22.39
N ASN A 220 7.29 44.12 -23.29
CA ASN A 220 7.05 44.93 -24.48
C ASN A 220 6.45 46.30 -24.14
N ASN A 221 5.53 46.37 -23.17
CA ASN A 221 4.96 47.64 -22.72
C ASN A 221 6.00 48.51 -21.99
N HIS A 222 6.87 47.91 -21.17
CA HIS A 222 7.91 48.67 -20.45
C HIS A 222 9.01 49.24 -21.37
N ASN A 223 9.22 48.63 -22.54
CA ASN A 223 10.11 49.16 -23.59
C ASN A 223 9.47 50.22 -24.49
N GLN A 224 8.13 50.31 -24.55
CA GLN A 224 7.43 51.39 -25.26
C GLN A 224 7.42 52.69 -24.44
N ASP A 225 7.17 52.62 -23.13
CA ASP A 225 7.17 53.81 -22.26
C ASP A 225 8.54 54.52 -22.17
N LYS A 226 9.65 53.76 -22.26
CA LYS A 226 11.01 54.35 -22.29
C LYS A 226 11.36 55.05 -23.62
N LYS A 227 10.63 54.78 -24.70
CA LYS A 227 10.84 55.46 -25.99
C LYS A 227 10.08 56.77 -26.11
N GLU A 228 9.00 56.96 -25.33
CA GLU A 228 8.22 58.21 -25.36
C GLU A 228 8.79 59.32 -24.46
N HIS A 229 9.64 59.00 -23.48
CA HIS A 229 10.27 60.00 -22.59
C HIS A 229 11.60 60.59 -23.10
N ASN A 230 12.03 60.24 -24.33
CA ASN A 230 13.31 60.68 -24.90
C ASN A 230 13.15 61.50 -26.21
N LYS A 231 12.02 62.18 -26.38
CA LYS A 231 11.80 63.15 -27.47
C LYS A 231 11.39 64.50 -26.94
#